data_AF-A0A3G8ZTJ6-F1
#
_entry.id   AF-A0A3G8ZTJ6-F1
#
_cell.length_a   1.000
_cell.length_b   1.000
_cell.length_c   1.000
_cell.angle_alpha   90.00
_cell.angle_beta   90.00
_cell.angle_gamma   90.00
#
_symmetry.space_group_name_H-M   'P 1'
#
loop_
_entity.id
_entity.type
_entity.pdbx_description
1 polymer ?
#
loop_
_entity_poly.entity_id
_entity_poly.type
_entity_poly.pdbx_seq_one_letter_code
_entity_poly.pdbx_strand_id
1 'polypeptide(L)' 'MTMPVLQSLPTVEHVVEPLDSDTVLNGLSCVDLTQVVLENSLHVATLDNDAELIFEQATLFIGTITGGPR' A
#
# COMPACT_ATOMS: atom_id res chain seq x y z
N MET A 1 -5.46 5.73 18.51
CA MET A 1 -4.14 5.07 18.45
C MET A 1 -3.63 5.28 17.04
N THR A 2 -2.50 5.95 16.88
CA THR A 2 -1.89 6.21 15.56
C THR A 2 -0.97 5.04 15.24
N MET A 3 -1.06 4.49 14.03
CA MET A 3 -0.14 3.44 13.56
C MET A 3 0.37 3.81 12.16
N PRO A 4 1.62 3.43 11.82
CA PRO A 4 2.13 3.58 10.46
C PRO A 4 1.33 2.72 9.48
N VAL A 5 1.11 3.22 8.27
CA VAL A 5 0.34 2.54 7.22
C VAL A 5 1.12 2.57 5.91
N LEU A 6 1.21 1.42 5.25
CA LEU A 6 1.63 1.30 3.86
C LEU A 6 0.42 0.92 3.01
N GLN A 7 0.14 1.67 1.96
CA GLN A 7 -0.93 1.40 1.02
C GLN A 7 -0.37 1.24 -0.39
N SER A 8 -0.62 0.09 -1.02
CA SER A 8 -0.35 -0.13 -2.44
C SER A 8 -1.66 -0.03 -3.22
N LEU A 9 -1.72 0.85 -4.22
CA LEU A 9 -2.95 1.12 -4.98
C LEU A 9 -2.67 1.16 -6.49
N PRO A 10 -3.39 0.38 -7.31
CA PRO A 10 -3.29 0.47 -8.75
C PRO A 10 -3.87 1.77 -9.31
N THR A 11 -3.34 2.23 -10.44
CA THR A 11 -3.88 3.40 -11.16
C THR A 11 -5.20 3.10 -11.85
N VAL A 12 -5.46 1.82 -12.15
CA VAL A 12 -6.68 1.31 -12.77
C VAL A 12 -7.29 0.23 -11.90
N GLU A 13 -8.53 0.44 -11.48
CA GLU A 13 -9.28 -0.46 -10.62
C GLU A 13 -10.71 -0.59 -11.20
N HIS A 14 -11.15 -1.83 -11.48
CA HIS A 14 -12.47 -2.15 -12.03
C HIS A 14 -13.37 -3.00 -11.10
N VAL A 15 -12.88 -3.39 -9.92
CA VAL A 15 -13.50 -4.32 -8.96
C VAL A 15 -13.87 -3.62 -7.64
N VAL A 16 -13.01 -2.74 -7.14
CA VAL A 16 -13.17 -1.89 -5.95
C VAL A 16 -13.04 -0.43 -6.36
N GLU A 17 -14.05 0.38 -6.10
CA GLU A 17 -14.01 1.78 -6.47
C GLU A 17 -12.88 2.50 -5.70
N PRO A 18 -12.09 3.39 -6.33
CA PRO A 18 -11.02 4.13 -5.66
C PRO A 18 -11.48 4.87 -4.38
N LEU A 19 -12.76 5.25 -4.34
CA LEU A 19 -13.43 5.90 -3.19
C LEU A 19 -13.38 5.05 -1.91
N ASP A 20 -13.37 3.72 -2.03
CA ASP A 20 -13.28 2.80 -0.89
C ASP A 20 -11.92 2.91 -0.20
N SER A 21 -10.86 3.16 -0.98
CA SER A 21 -9.49 3.32 -0.49
C SER A 21 -9.32 4.61 0.34
N ASP A 22 -9.88 5.72 -0.15
CA ASP A 22 -9.88 7.00 0.56
C ASP A 22 -10.73 6.93 1.85
N THR A 23 -11.83 6.18 1.82
CA THR A 23 -12.68 5.97 3.00
C THR A 23 -11.93 5.27 4.12
N VAL A 24 -11.13 4.25 3.80
CA VAL A 24 -10.27 3.56 4.76
C VAL A 24 -9.24 4.54 5.35
N LEU A 25 -8.55 5.31 4.52
CA LEU A 25 -7.55 6.28 5.00
C LEU A 25 -8.16 7.35 5.90
N ASN A 26 -9.33 7.90 5.53
CA ASN A 26 -10.03 8.92 6.32
C ASN A 26 -10.53 8.39 7.67
N GLY A 27 -10.82 7.08 7.76
CA GLY A 27 -11.19 6.42 9.02
C GLY A 27 -10.00 6.17 9.95
N LEU A 28 -8.77 6.20 9.42
CA LEU A 28 -7.55 6.02 10.20
C LEU A 28 -7.08 7.37 10.73
N SER A 29 -6.90 7.48 12.05
CA SER A 29 -6.11 8.56 12.64
C SER A 29 -4.61 8.28 12.40
N CYS A 30 -4.18 8.23 11.14
CA CYS A 30 -2.81 7.95 10.73
C CYS A 30 -2.06 9.25 10.42
N VAL A 31 -0.84 9.38 10.94
CA VAL A 31 0.06 10.54 10.65
C VAL A 31 1.25 10.10 9.80
N ASP A 32 1.43 8.78 9.63
CA ASP A 32 2.58 8.16 8.96
C ASP A 32 2.06 7.18 7.90
N LEU A 33 1.71 7.76 6.74
CA LEU A 33 1.17 7.06 5.59
C LEU A 33 2.21 7.03 4.47
N THR A 34 2.54 5.84 4.00
CA THR A 34 3.32 5.62 2.78
C THR A 34 2.40 5.06 1.70
N GLN A 35 2.41 5.67 0.51
CA GLN A 35 1.63 5.19 -0.64
C GLN A 35 2.56 4.70 -1.75
N VAL A 36 2.22 3.55 -2.33
CA VAL A 36 2.89 2.93 -3.47
C VAL A 36 1.88 2.82 -4.60
N VAL A 37 2.15 3.53 -5.69
CA VAL A 37 1.30 3.49 -6.89
C VAL A 37 1.72 2.30 -7.75
N LEU A 38 0.76 1.47 -8.17
CA LEU A 38 0.98 0.32 -9.03
C LEU A 38 0.52 0.66 -10.45
N GLU A 39 1.46 1.04 -11.31
CA GLU A 39 1.14 1.53 -12.66
C GLU A 39 0.74 0.42 -13.64
N ASN A 40 1.15 -0.83 -13.37
CA ASN A 40 1.02 -1.95 -14.29
C ASN A 40 0.21 -3.12 -13.73
N SER A 41 -0.62 -2.89 -12.70
CA SER A 41 -1.39 -3.93 -12.04
C SER A 41 -2.87 -3.57 -11.91
N LEU A 42 -3.72 -4.59 -11.84
CA LEU A 42 -5.14 -4.46 -11.51
C LEU A 42 -5.41 -4.96 -10.08
N HIS A 43 -6.67 -5.25 -9.75
CA HIS A 43 -7.11 -5.62 -8.41
C HIS A 43 -6.29 -6.73 -7.75
N VAL A 44 -5.95 -7.79 -8.49
CA VAL A 44 -5.18 -8.94 -7.98
C VAL A 44 -3.67 -8.65 -8.06
N ALA A 45 -3.26 -7.46 -7.63
CA ALA A 45 -1.92 -6.92 -7.84
C ALA A 45 -0.79 -7.78 -7.23
N THR A 46 -1.09 -8.56 -6.18
CA THR A 46 -0.14 -9.49 -5.56
C THR A 46 0.23 -10.69 -6.45
N LEU A 47 -0.47 -10.87 -7.57
CA LEU A 47 -0.21 -11.89 -8.58
C LEU A 47 -0.01 -11.27 -9.98
N ASP A 48 0.21 -9.95 -10.06
CA ASP A 48 0.28 -9.19 -11.32
C ASP A 48 1.68 -8.56 -11.50
N ASN A 49 1.86 -7.69 -12.50
CA ASN A 49 3.17 -7.18 -12.91
C ASN A 49 3.95 -6.44 -11.81
N ASP A 50 3.25 -5.76 -10.90
CA ASP A 50 3.89 -5.01 -9.79
C ASP A 50 3.96 -5.84 -8.49
N ALA A 51 3.77 -7.16 -8.54
CA ALA A 51 3.85 -8.01 -7.35
C ALA A 51 5.21 -7.89 -6.63
N GLU A 52 6.32 -7.85 -7.39
CA GLU A 52 7.67 -7.67 -6.83
C GLU A 52 7.80 -6.33 -6.11
N LEU A 53 7.28 -5.24 -6.71
CA LEU A 53 7.24 -3.92 -6.08
C LEU A 53 6.47 -3.93 -4.76
N ILE A 54 5.33 -4.63 -4.69
CA ILE A 54 4.55 -4.77 -3.45
C ILE A 54 5.39 -5.45 -2.37
N PHE A 55 6.08 -6.55 -2.69
CA PHE A 55 6.87 -7.31 -1.72
C PHE A 55 8.10 -6.55 -1.24
N GLU A 56 8.80 -5.85 -2.14
CA GLU A 56 9.94 -5.00 -1.79
C GLU A 56 9.53 -3.89 -0.84
N GLN A 57 8.49 -3.12 -1.18
CA GLN A 57 8.02 -2.01 -0.36
C GLN A 57 7.49 -2.47 0.99
N ALA A 58 6.77 -3.59 1.05
CA ALA A 58 6.31 -4.17 2.30
C ALA A 58 7.48 -4.59 3.20
N THR A 59 8.50 -5.23 2.63
CA THR A 59 9.69 -5.66 3.38
C THR A 59 10.47 -4.47 3.93
N LEU A 60 10.68 -3.44 3.10
CA LEU A 60 11.32 -2.19 3.51
C LEU A 60 10.54 -1.50 4.63
N PHE A 61 9.22 -1.38 4.48
CA PHE A 61 8.36 -0.76 5.47
C PHE A 61 8.45 -1.50 6.82
N ILE A 62 8.33 -2.82 6.83
CA ILE A 62 8.49 -3.62 8.07
C ILE A 62 9.88 -3.41 8.67
N GLY A 63 10.93 -3.37 7.85
CA GLY A 63 12.29 -3.06 8.29
C GLY A 63 12.40 -1.69 8.97
N THR A 64 11.77 -0.66 8.40
CA THR A 64 11.76 0.69 9.01
C THR A 64 11.03 0.74 10.35
N ILE A 65 9.92 0.02 10.50
CA ILE A 65 9.13 0.01 11.74
C ILE A 65 9.83 -0.79 12.84
N THR A 66 10.50 -1.89 12.47
CA THR A 66 11.16 -2.79 13.44
C THR A 66 12.59 -2.39 13.78
N GLY A 67 13.16 -1.40 13.08
CA GLY A 67 14.55 -0.95 13.27
C GLY A 67 15.59 -1.95 12.75
N GLY A 68 15.22 -2.81 11.79
CA GLY A 68 16.13 -3.78 11.17
C GLY A 68 17.20 -3.11 10.30
N PRO A 69 18.36 -3.77 10.05
CA PRO A 69 19.39 -3.24 9.16
C PRO A 69 18.85 -3.07 7.74
N ARG A 70 19.16 -1.92 7.13
CA ARG A 70 18.81 -1.55 5.75
C ARG A 70 19.64 -2.31 4.73
#